data_AF-A0A1R1EL95-F1
#
_entry.id   AF-A0A1R1EL95-F1
#
_cell.length_a   1.000
_cell.length_b   1.000
_cell.length_c   1.000
_cell.angle_alpha   90.00
_cell.angle_beta   90.00
_cell.angle_gamma   90.00
#
_symmetry.space_group_name_H-M   'P 1'
#
loop_
_entity.id
_entity.type
_entity.pdbx_description
1 polymer ?
#
loop_
_entity_poly.entity_id
_entity_poly.type
_entity_poly.pdbx_seq_one_letter_code
_entity_poly.pdbx_strand_id
1 'polypeptide(L)'
;MLWSERADAAQEALRRHYWNPGIAMFNIETPCPNGDCNTIFHYWWMAHAADVLVDGLLRTGEAVYGETLAELHDGIRRRNGGVYPNELYDDMEWMALAWLRAYEATGEEKYKETVHILWEDIQSGWNDHMGGGIAWHKSQLAYKNTPANAPAAILAARLYRCFGSAEDLEWARKIYDWQQRSLVDPATGFVWDGMNRTGDGSIDKDWKFTYCQGVFIGAGVELWRVSGELGFLVDALRTAEAAKAELAADDGVLPDEGSGDGGLFKGILVRYLAELSLASEEAARFAVPMLAVNAGVLWDAGRSAACLFGTDWSQAPADPVSLSTQLSGVKLLERMAVLEKLGFADHENKP
;
A
#
# COMPACT_ATOMS: atom_id res chain seq x y z
N MET A 1 -3.97 -19.58 -17.65
CA MET A 1 -4.92 -18.84 -16.81
C MET A 1 -4.51 -17.39 -16.92
N LEU A 2 -5.45 -16.54 -17.32
CA LEU A 2 -5.23 -15.11 -17.44
C LEU A 2 -4.94 -14.50 -16.06
N TRP A 3 -4.24 -13.38 -16.00
CA TRP A 3 -4.00 -12.67 -14.74
C TRP A 3 -5.30 -12.22 -14.08
N SER A 4 -6.30 -11.84 -14.87
CA SER A 4 -7.66 -11.56 -14.40
C SER A 4 -8.31 -12.74 -13.65
N GLU A 5 -8.23 -13.95 -14.18
CA GLU A 5 -8.76 -15.17 -13.54
C GLU A 5 -8.01 -15.50 -12.24
N ARG A 6 -6.70 -15.23 -12.19
CA ARG A 6 -5.87 -15.39 -10.98
C ARG A 6 -6.27 -14.39 -9.90
N ALA A 7 -6.53 -13.15 -10.28
CA ALA A 7 -7.01 -12.11 -9.37
C ALA A 7 -8.39 -12.46 -8.79
N ASP A 8 -9.31 -13.00 -9.61
CA ASP A 8 -10.62 -13.47 -9.13
C ASP A 8 -10.49 -14.61 -8.11
N ALA A 9 -9.61 -15.58 -8.37
CA ALA A 9 -9.36 -16.66 -7.41
C ALA A 9 -8.82 -16.14 -6.07
N ALA A 10 -7.94 -15.13 -6.11
CA ALA A 10 -7.36 -14.50 -4.92
C ALA A 10 -8.39 -13.69 -4.12
N GLN A 11 -9.26 -12.93 -4.80
CA GLN A 11 -10.37 -12.19 -4.18
C GLN A 11 -11.40 -13.14 -3.55
N GLU A 12 -11.75 -14.22 -4.25
CA GLU A 12 -12.69 -15.21 -3.71
C GLU A 12 -12.11 -15.91 -2.47
N ALA A 13 -10.80 -16.22 -2.47
CA ALA A 13 -10.13 -16.75 -1.28
C ALA A 13 -10.12 -15.74 -0.13
N LEU A 14 -9.83 -14.47 -0.40
CA LEU A 14 -9.89 -13.41 0.60
C LEU A 14 -11.28 -13.33 1.25
N ARG A 15 -12.34 -13.26 0.42
CA ARG A 15 -13.73 -13.22 0.88
C ARG A 15 -14.09 -14.47 1.67
N ARG A 16 -13.77 -15.66 1.16
CA ARG A 16 -14.15 -16.94 1.76
C ARG A 16 -13.48 -17.19 3.10
N HIS A 17 -12.20 -16.84 3.23
CA HIS A 17 -11.39 -17.23 4.38
C HIS A 17 -11.28 -16.14 5.45
N TYR A 18 -11.40 -14.87 5.06
CA TYR A 18 -11.18 -13.76 5.98
C TYR A 18 -12.44 -12.93 6.25
N TRP A 19 -13.40 -12.81 5.33
CA TRP A 19 -14.58 -11.97 5.60
C TRP A 19 -15.40 -12.51 6.78
N ASN A 20 -15.64 -11.65 7.76
CA ASN A 20 -16.43 -11.98 8.95
C ASN A 20 -17.66 -11.05 9.04
N PRO A 21 -18.84 -11.52 8.60
CA PRO A 21 -20.05 -10.70 8.63
C PRO A 21 -20.52 -10.38 10.05
N GLY A 22 -20.10 -11.15 11.07
CA GLY A 22 -20.45 -10.89 12.47
C GLY A 22 -19.84 -9.60 13.03
N ILE A 23 -18.69 -9.20 12.50
CA ILE A 23 -18.02 -7.93 12.85
C ILE A 23 -18.05 -6.92 11.71
N ALA A 24 -18.55 -7.29 10.52
CA ALA A 24 -18.50 -6.51 9.29
C ALA A 24 -17.07 -6.06 8.93
N MET A 25 -16.10 -6.97 9.13
CA MET A 25 -14.68 -6.73 8.89
C MET A 25 -14.01 -8.04 8.48
N PHE A 26 -12.74 -7.97 8.10
CA PHE A 26 -11.93 -9.17 7.86
C PHE A 26 -11.34 -9.69 9.19
N ASN A 27 -11.35 -11.00 9.37
CA ASN A 27 -10.50 -11.67 10.34
C ASN A 27 -9.03 -11.36 10.02
N ILE A 28 -8.19 -11.22 11.03
CA ILE A 28 -6.77 -10.89 10.81
C ILE A 28 -5.93 -12.12 10.45
N GLU A 29 -6.46 -13.33 10.60
CA GLU A 29 -5.82 -14.60 10.25
C GLU A 29 -6.84 -15.63 9.76
N THR A 30 -6.39 -16.64 9.02
CA THR A 30 -7.16 -17.85 8.72
C THR A 30 -6.30 -19.11 8.95
N PRO A 31 -6.84 -20.19 9.54
CA PRO A 31 -8.14 -20.24 10.20
C PRO A 31 -8.18 -19.38 11.48
N CYS A 32 -9.34 -18.83 11.82
CA CYS A 32 -9.57 -18.06 13.04
C CYS A 32 -10.65 -18.74 13.90
N PRO A 33 -10.30 -19.82 14.64
CA PRO A 33 -11.27 -20.54 15.45
C PRO A 33 -11.90 -19.60 16.48
N ASN A 34 -13.23 -19.68 16.63
CA ASN A 34 -14.04 -18.86 17.55
C ASN A 34 -13.90 -17.33 17.43
N GLY A 35 -13.21 -16.82 16.40
CA GLY A 35 -12.89 -15.39 16.28
C GLY A 35 -11.72 -14.93 17.16
N ASP A 36 -10.96 -15.85 17.75
CA ASP A 36 -9.92 -15.54 18.75
C ASP A 36 -8.78 -14.66 18.20
N CYS A 37 -8.54 -14.72 16.89
CA CYS A 37 -7.57 -13.85 16.22
C CYS A 37 -7.93 -12.35 16.31
N ASN A 38 -9.22 -12.00 16.44
CA ASN A 38 -9.67 -10.59 16.33
C ASN A 38 -9.59 -9.78 17.63
N THR A 39 -8.85 -10.30 18.62
CA THR A 39 -8.59 -9.58 19.88
C THR A 39 -7.81 -8.29 19.62
N ILE A 40 -6.84 -8.34 18.70
CA ILE A 40 -6.10 -7.18 18.21
C ILE A 40 -6.85 -6.57 17.02
N PHE A 41 -6.94 -5.25 16.99
CA PHE A 41 -7.49 -4.52 15.85
C PHE A 41 -6.36 -3.92 15.01
N HIS A 42 -6.03 -4.60 13.90
CA HIS A 42 -5.12 -4.06 12.90
C HIS A 42 -5.86 -3.07 11.98
N TYR A 43 -5.97 -1.82 12.43
CA TYR A 43 -6.68 -0.75 11.72
C TYR A 43 -6.16 -0.56 10.28
N TRP A 44 -4.84 -0.44 10.10
CA TRP A 44 -4.26 -0.25 8.77
C TRP A 44 -4.35 -1.48 7.84
N TRP A 45 -4.44 -2.70 8.37
CA TRP A 45 -4.69 -3.88 7.53
C TRP A 45 -6.07 -3.81 6.89
N MET A 46 -7.06 -3.26 7.61
CA MET A 46 -8.41 -3.06 7.09
C MET A 46 -8.44 -1.98 6.01
N ALA A 47 -7.59 -0.95 6.12
CA ALA A 47 -7.41 0.01 5.03
C ALA A 47 -6.92 -0.70 3.75
N HIS A 48 -5.95 -1.60 3.87
CA HIS A 48 -5.47 -2.37 2.71
C HIS A 48 -6.47 -3.42 2.20
N ALA A 49 -7.38 -3.91 3.05
CA ALA A 49 -8.50 -4.73 2.64
C ALA A 49 -9.52 -3.92 1.82
N ALA A 50 -9.88 -2.70 2.26
CA ALA A 50 -10.68 -1.78 1.46
C ALA A 50 -10.01 -1.47 0.11
N ASP A 51 -8.70 -1.24 0.13
CA ASP A 51 -7.89 -0.95 -1.05
C ASP A 51 -7.90 -2.09 -2.10
N VAL A 52 -7.91 -3.37 -1.69
CA VAL A 52 -8.06 -4.50 -2.65
C VAL A 52 -9.51 -4.74 -3.06
N LEU A 53 -10.50 -4.43 -2.21
CA LEU A 53 -11.90 -4.45 -2.63
C LEU A 53 -12.16 -3.42 -3.74
N VAL A 54 -11.52 -2.24 -3.66
CA VAL A 54 -11.57 -1.24 -4.74
C VAL A 54 -10.90 -1.76 -6.01
N ASP A 55 -9.80 -2.52 -5.91
CA ASP A 55 -9.20 -3.15 -7.09
C ASP A 55 -10.19 -4.10 -7.79
N GLY A 56 -10.83 -4.98 -7.02
CA GLY A 56 -11.86 -5.91 -7.53
C GLY A 56 -13.06 -5.18 -8.13
N LEU A 57 -13.55 -4.12 -7.48
CA LEU A 57 -14.63 -3.27 -7.98
C LEU A 57 -14.27 -2.63 -9.33
N LEU A 58 -13.10 -2.00 -9.43
CA LEU A 58 -12.66 -1.33 -10.67
C LEU A 58 -12.44 -2.31 -11.82
N ARG A 59 -12.02 -3.54 -11.51
CA ARG A 59 -11.77 -4.58 -12.51
C ARG A 59 -13.06 -5.21 -13.03
N THR A 60 -14.01 -5.50 -12.15
CA THR A 60 -15.18 -6.33 -12.45
C THR A 60 -16.49 -5.56 -12.57
N GLY A 61 -16.63 -4.44 -11.83
CA GLY A 61 -17.89 -3.71 -11.67
C GLY A 61 -18.93 -4.45 -10.81
N GLU A 62 -18.57 -5.53 -10.13
CA GLU A 62 -19.52 -6.32 -9.35
C GLU A 62 -19.96 -5.61 -8.06
N ALA A 63 -21.27 -5.60 -7.80
CA ALA A 63 -21.88 -4.91 -6.66
C ALA A 63 -21.37 -5.41 -5.31
N VAL A 64 -20.99 -6.69 -5.20
CA VAL A 64 -20.50 -7.31 -3.96
C VAL A 64 -19.31 -6.56 -3.36
N TYR A 65 -18.43 -5.99 -4.19
CA TYR A 65 -17.30 -5.21 -3.70
C TYR A 65 -17.75 -3.89 -3.06
N GLY A 66 -18.71 -3.19 -3.68
CA GLY A 66 -19.29 -1.96 -3.14
C GLY A 66 -20.07 -2.19 -1.85
N GLU A 67 -20.85 -3.27 -1.79
CA GLU A 67 -21.58 -3.71 -0.59
C GLU A 67 -20.60 -4.03 0.55
N THR A 68 -19.54 -4.80 0.26
CA THR A 68 -18.51 -5.16 1.25
C THR A 68 -17.73 -3.92 1.72
N LEU A 69 -17.43 -2.98 0.83
CA LEU A 69 -16.80 -1.69 1.20
C LEU A 69 -17.69 -0.89 2.15
N ALA A 70 -19.00 -0.86 1.91
CA ALA A 70 -19.94 -0.17 2.79
C ALA A 70 -19.99 -0.81 4.18
N GLU A 71 -20.08 -2.14 4.25
CA GLU A 71 -20.06 -2.88 5.53
C GLU A 71 -18.74 -2.71 6.28
N LEU A 72 -17.61 -2.78 5.58
CA LEU A 72 -16.27 -2.60 6.14
C LEU A 72 -16.07 -1.20 6.72
N HIS A 73 -16.55 -0.16 6.03
CA HIS A 73 -16.51 1.23 6.50
C HIS A 73 -17.18 1.36 7.88
N ASP A 74 -18.42 0.87 7.99
CA ASP A 74 -19.17 0.90 9.25
C ASP A 74 -18.56 -0.01 10.32
N GLY A 75 -17.99 -1.16 9.93
CA GLY A 75 -17.27 -2.08 10.81
C GLY A 75 -16.05 -1.43 11.47
N ILE A 76 -15.18 -0.81 10.66
CA ILE A 76 -13.98 -0.09 11.13
C ILE A 76 -14.36 1.02 12.10
N ARG A 77 -15.34 1.86 11.75
CA ARG A 77 -15.78 2.96 12.62
C ARG A 77 -16.28 2.44 13.97
N ARG A 78 -17.12 1.40 13.97
CA ARG A 78 -17.62 0.80 15.22
C ARG A 78 -16.48 0.21 16.05
N ARG A 79 -15.55 -0.51 15.43
CA ARG A 79 -14.40 -1.13 16.12
C ARG A 79 -13.47 -0.08 16.71
N ASN A 80 -13.32 1.07 16.04
CA ASN A 80 -12.50 2.20 16.47
C ASN A 80 -13.26 3.21 17.37
N GLY A 81 -14.22 2.75 18.16
CA GLY A 81 -14.90 3.60 19.16
C GLY A 81 -15.85 4.65 18.59
N GLY A 82 -16.30 4.49 17.34
CA GLY A 82 -17.26 5.38 16.68
C GLY A 82 -16.63 6.51 15.85
N VAL A 83 -15.30 6.56 15.75
CA VAL A 83 -14.53 7.58 15.03
C VAL A 83 -13.55 6.94 14.05
N TYR A 84 -13.07 7.70 13.06
CA TYR A 84 -12.02 7.25 12.15
C TYR A 84 -10.59 7.64 12.58
N PRO A 85 -10.32 8.82 13.16
CA PRO A 85 -8.98 9.15 13.63
C PRO A 85 -8.39 8.10 14.58
N ASN A 86 -7.09 7.90 14.48
CA ASN A 86 -6.28 6.94 15.23
C ASN A 86 -5.08 7.67 15.88
N GLU A 87 -4.34 7.00 16.76
CA GLU A 87 -3.12 7.52 17.39
C GLU A 87 -1.89 7.47 16.48
N LEU A 88 -1.93 6.59 15.47
CA LEU A 88 -0.91 6.38 14.45
C LEU A 88 -1.27 7.17 13.18
N TYR A 89 -0.37 8.06 12.75
CA TYR A 89 -0.61 8.92 11.59
C TYR A 89 -0.55 8.14 10.26
N ASP A 90 0.39 7.21 10.15
CA ASP A 90 0.49 6.27 9.03
C ASP A 90 -0.77 5.42 8.87
N ASP A 91 -1.31 4.86 9.95
CA ASP A 91 -2.59 4.13 9.95
C ASP A 91 -3.72 4.97 9.33
N MET A 92 -3.81 6.25 9.69
CA MET A 92 -4.80 7.18 9.13
C MET A 92 -4.54 7.48 7.65
N GLU A 93 -3.28 7.64 7.24
CA GLU A 93 -2.91 7.87 5.84
C GLU A 93 -3.33 6.70 4.94
N TRP A 94 -3.08 5.46 5.38
CA TRP A 94 -3.53 4.27 4.65
C TRP A 94 -5.04 4.23 4.49
N MET A 95 -5.76 4.54 5.57
CA MET A 95 -7.22 4.56 5.57
C MET A 95 -7.78 5.66 4.66
N ALA A 96 -7.20 6.86 4.71
CA ALA A 96 -7.58 7.96 3.85
C ALA A 96 -7.32 7.65 2.37
N LEU A 97 -6.19 7.03 2.03
CA LEU A 97 -5.90 6.59 0.66
C LEU A 97 -6.93 5.57 0.17
N ALA A 98 -7.28 4.57 0.98
CA ALA A 98 -8.26 3.55 0.61
C ALA A 98 -9.65 4.14 0.38
N TRP A 99 -10.12 5.03 1.27
CA TRP A 99 -11.42 5.67 1.11
C TRP A 99 -11.46 6.71 0.01
N LEU A 100 -10.36 7.40 -0.29
CA LEU A 100 -10.29 8.28 -1.46
C LEU A 100 -10.46 7.47 -2.74
N ARG A 101 -9.79 6.32 -2.86
CA ARG A 101 -9.98 5.40 -3.98
C ARG A 101 -11.42 4.87 -4.06
N ALA A 102 -12.03 4.53 -2.92
CA ALA A 102 -13.41 4.07 -2.88
C ALA A 102 -14.39 5.17 -3.31
N TYR A 103 -14.17 6.42 -2.89
CA TYR A 103 -14.93 7.58 -3.34
C TYR A 103 -14.80 7.77 -4.85
N GLU A 104 -13.57 7.76 -5.41
CA GLU A 104 -13.34 7.87 -6.85
C GLU A 104 -14.06 6.76 -7.64
N ALA A 105 -14.16 5.55 -7.07
CA ALA A 105 -14.80 4.40 -7.72
C ALA A 105 -16.34 4.40 -7.62
N THR A 106 -16.93 5.02 -6.60
CA THR A 106 -18.37 4.86 -6.26
C THR A 106 -19.16 6.18 -6.26
N GLY A 107 -18.50 7.31 -6.01
CA GLY A 107 -19.14 8.60 -5.77
C GLY A 107 -19.85 8.74 -4.42
N GLU A 108 -19.69 7.79 -3.50
CA GLU A 108 -20.36 7.80 -2.19
C GLU A 108 -19.73 8.83 -1.25
N GLU A 109 -20.47 9.90 -0.91
CA GLU A 109 -19.95 11.04 -0.13
C GLU A 109 -19.41 10.65 1.24
N LYS A 110 -19.93 9.59 1.88
CA LYS A 110 -19.43 9.12 3.19
C LYS A 110 -17.93 8.77 3.19
N TYR A 111 -17.41 8.33 2.05
CA TYR A 111 -15.99 8.02 1.90
C TYR A 111 -15.17 9.30 1.83
N LYS A 112 -15.61 10.28 1.04
CA LYS A 112 -14.98 11.59 0.96
C LYS A 112 -14.99 12.34 2.30
N GLU A 113 -16.11 12.30 3.02
CA GLU A 113 -16.20 12.86 4.39
C GLU A 113 -15.14 12.25 5.31
N THR A 114 -14.97 10.92 5.23
CA THR A 114 -13.96 10.19 6.00
C THR A 114 -12.54 10.63 5.64
N VAL A 115 -12.26 10.81 4.35
CA VAL A 115 -10.96 11.29 3.87
C VAL A 115 -10.64 12.68 4.42
N HIS A 116 -11.60 13.61 4.40
CA HIS A 116 -11.38 14.96 4.92
C HIS A 116 -11.13 14.98 6.44
N ILE A 117 -11.89 14.18 7.20
CA ILE A 117 -11.67 14.03 8.65
C ILE A 117 -10.26 13.52 8.95
N LEU A 118 -9.81 12.50 8.22
CA LEU A 118 -8.48 11.93 8.42
C LEU A 118 -7.39 12.90 7.98
N TRP A 119 -7.55 13.58 6.84
CA TRP A 119 -6.55 14.51 6.33
C TRP A 119 -6.31 15.70 7.27
N GLU A 120 -7.38 16.27 7.83
CA GLU A 120 -7.27 17.34 8.84
C GLU A 120 -6.45 16.89 10.07
N ASP A 121 -6.70 15.68 10.56
CA ASP A 121 -5.98 15.14 11.71
C ASP A 121 -4.51 14.79 11.35
N ILE A 122 -4.26 14.20 10.17
CA ILE A 122 -2.91 13.90 9.66
C ILE A 122 -2.04 15.15 9.57
N GLN A 123 -2.58 16.26 9.08
CA GLN A 123 -1.85 17.53 8.97
C GLN A 123 -1.35 18.03 10.34
N SER A 124 -2.03 17.69 11.44
CA SER A 124 -1.60 18.05 12.81
C SER A 124 -0.32 17.33 13.25
N GLY A 125 0.06 16.23 12.59
CA GLY A 125 1.28 15.49 12.87
C GLY A 125 2.55 16.19 12.37
N TRP A 126 2.42 17.14 11.43
CA TRP A 126 3.57 17.91 10.94
C TRP A 126 4.10 18.87 12.02
N ASN A 127 5.41 18.85 12.23
CA ASN A 127 6.10 19.78 13.13
C ASN A 127 7.59 19.96 12.75
N ASP A 128 8.26 20.92 13.37
CA ASP A 128 9.64 21.29 13.03
C ASP A 128 10.73 20.38 13.63
N HIS A 129 10.38 19.35 14.41
CA HIS A 129 11.36 18.33 14.81
C HIS A 129 11.95 17.69 13.57
N MET A 130 13.27 17.47 13.57
CA MET A 130 14.01 16.94 12.41
C MET A 130 13.79 17.77 11.13
N GLY A 131 13.54 19.08 11.27
CA GLY A 131 13.41 20.01 10.15
C GLY A 131 12.13 19.84 9.32
N GLY A 132 11.09 19.22 9.89
CA GLY A 132 9.82 18.96 9.24
C GLY A 132 9.35 17.52 9.38
N GLY A 133 8.37 17.13 8.57
CA GLY A 133 7.82 15.79 8.53
C GLY A 133 6.66 15.59 9.50
N ILE A 134 5.74 14.73 9.12
CA ILE A 134 4.67 14.21 9.98
C ILE A 134 5.28 13.16 10.91
N ALA A 135 4.90 13.22 12.19
CA ALA A 135 5.32 12.25 13.18
C ALA A 135 4.66 10.89 12.93
N TRP A 136 5.28 9.81 13.40
CA TRP A 136 4.65 8.48 13.33
C TRP A 136 3.41 8.36 14.22
N HIS A 137 3.53 8.82 15.47
CA HIS A 137 2.54 8.62 16.52
C HIS A 137 2.29 9.92 17.30
N LYS A 138 1.04 10.16 17.72
CA LYS A 138 0.63 11.38 18.45
C LYS A 138 1.42 11.65 19.73
N SER A 139 1.82 10.60 20.43
CA SER A 139 2.66 10.70 21.64
C SER A 139 4.17 10.77 21.38
N GLN A 140 4.63 10.59 20.13
CA GLN A 140 6.05 10.54 19.76
C GLN A 140 6.36 11.53 18.63
N LEU A 141 6.02 12.80 18.83
CA LEU A 141 6.05 13.85 17.81
C LEU A 141 7.42 14.11 17.16
N ALA A 142 8.51 13.68 17.79
CA ALA A 142 9.87 13.87 17.28
C ALA A 142 10.38 12.72 16.39
N TYR A 143 9.73 11.56 16.40
CA TYR A 143 10.06 10.44 15.51
C TYR A 143 9.34 10.62 14.18
N LYS A 144 10.11 10.76 13.10
CA LYS A 144 9.60 10.95 11.74
C LYS A 144 9.98 9.74 10.91
N ASN A 145 9.00 9.13 10.24
CA ASN A 145 9.24 7.95 9.43
C ASN A 145 8.57 8.05 8.06
N THR A 146 9.12 7.32 7.09
CA THR A 146 8.62 7.21 5.72
C THR A 146 7.14 6.80 5.66
N PRO A 147 6.65 5.84 6.48
CA PRO A 147 5.25 5.41 6.51
C PRO A 147 4.25 6.52 6.83
N ALA A 148 4.64 7.52 7.61
CA ALA A 148 3.77 8.65 7.97
C ALA A 148 4.03 9.89 7.08
N ASN A 149 4.83 9.79 6.02
CA ASN A 149 5.17 10.95 5.19
C ASN A 149 4.94 10.68 3.71
N ALA A 150 5.51 9.61 3.17
CA ALA A 150 5.34 9.32 1.74
C ALA A 150 3.86 9.00 1.39
N PRO A 151 3.07 8.25 2.18
CA PRO A 151 1.63 8.10 1.95
C PRO A 151 0.85 9.42 2.08
N ALA A 152 1.17 10.28 3.04
CA ALA A 152 0.60 11.63 3.12
C ALA A 152 0.88 12.48 1.86
N ALA A 153 2.07 12.38 1.28
CA ALA A 153 2.38 13.06 0.01
C ALA A 153 1.54 12.52 -1.16
N ILE A 154 1.33 11.20 -1.23
CA ILE A 154 0.42 10.55 -2.20
C ILE A 154 -1.00 11.08 -2.00
N LEU A 155 -1.48 11.08 -0.75
CA LEU A 155 -2.83 11.52 -0.41
C LEU A 155 -3.06 12.97 -0.82
N ALA A 156 -2.16 13.88 -0.42
CA ALA A 156 -2.24 15.29 -0.74
C ALA A 156 -2.23 15.55 -2.27
N ALA A 157 -1.36 14.87 -3.02
CA ALA A 157 -1.35 14.99 -4.49
C ALA A 157 -2.66 14.50 -5.12
N ARG A 158 -3.23 13.41 -4.61
CA ARG A 158 -4.52 12.89 -5.09
C ARG A 158 -5.71 13.76 -4.69
N LEU A 159 -5.68 14.37 -3.50
CA LEU A 159 -6.68 15.35 -3.06
C LEU A 159 -6.67 16.58 -3.96
N TYR A 160 -5.48 17.11 -4.30
CA TYR A 160 -5.36 18.18 -5.29
C TYR A 160 -5.94 17.77 -6.65
N ARG A 161 -5.61 16.56 -7.14
CA ARG A 161 -6.16 16.05 -8.40
C ARG A 161 -7.70 15.94 -8.36
N CYS A 162 -8.26 15.49 -7.23
CA CYS A 162 -9.69 15.20 -7.10
C CYS A 162 -10.53 16.47 -6.84
N PHE A 163 -10.01 17.41 -6.04
CA PHE A 163 -10.77 18.55 -5.50
C PHE A 163 -10.20 19.93 -5.85
N GLY A 164 -8.98 20.00 -6.38
CA GLY A 164 -8.39 21.23 -6.92
C GLY A 164 -7.85 22.23 -5.89
N SER A 165 -7.71 21.86 -4.62
CA SER A 165 -7.18 22.75 -3.57
C SER A 165 -5.67 22.95 -3.72
N ALA A 166 -5.23 24.18 -3.98
CA ALA A 166 -3.81 24.51 -4.10
C ALA A 166 -3.01 24.19 -2.82
N GLU A 167 -3.66 24.28 -1.65
CA GLU A 167 -3.06 23.92 -0.37
C GLU A 167 -2.64 22.44 -0.31
N ASP A 168 -3.43 21.54 -0.91
CA ASP A 168 -3.09 20.12 -0.95
C ASP A 168 -1.85 19.86 -1.82
N LEU A 169 -1.68 20.62 -2.91
CA LEU A 169 -0.46 20.54 -3.72
C LEU A 169 0.77 21.08 -2.96
N GLU A 170 0.61 22.16 -2.20
CA GLU A 170 1.66 22.69 -1.34
C GLU A 170 2.08 21.67 -0.27
N TRP A 171 1.11 20.99 0.36
CA TRP A 171 1.38 19.90 1.29
C TRP A 171 2.12 18.74 0.63
N ALA A 172 1.66 18.28 -0.54
CA ALA A 172 2.28 17.17 -1.26
C ALA A 172 3.77 17.44 -1.52
N ARG A 173 4.10 18.65 -2.01
CA ARG A 173 5.49 19.06 -2.24
C ARG A 173 6.28 19.21 -0.96
N LYS A 174 5.73 19.89 0.04
CA LYS A 174 6.38 20.12 1.34
C LYS A 174 6.79 18.80 2.01
N ILE A 175 5.90 17.80 1.96
CA ILE A 175 6.16 16.48 2.54
C ILE A 175 7.17 15.71 1.69
N TYR A 176 7.00 15.68 0.37
CA TYR A 176 7.94 15.00 -0.52
C TYR A 176 9.36 15.56 -0.42
N ASP A 177 9.51 16.88 -0.43
CA ASP A 177 10.82 17.55 -0.32
C ASP A 177 11.51 17.21 1.02
N TRP A 178 10.75 17.12 2.11
CA TRP A 178 11.28 16.69 3.40
C TRP A 178 11.67 15.21 3.39
N GLN A 179 10.83 14.34 2.81
CA GLN A 179 11.10 12.91 2.70
C GLN A 179 12.38 12.67 1.88
N GLN A 180 12.49 13.30 0.71
CA GLN A 180 13.63 13.17 -0.20
C GLN A 180 14.93 13.62 0.46
N ARG A 181 14.94 14.78 1.13
CA ARG A 181 16.17 15.30 1.75
C ARG A 181 16.60 14.57 3.02
N SER A 182 15.65 13.96 3.74
CA SER A 182 15.89 13.42 5.09
C SER A 182 16.07 11.90 5.10
N LEU A 183 15.27 11.18 4.32
CA LEU A 183 15.13 9.72 4.42
C LEU A 183 15.43 8.97 3.13
N VAL A 184 15.85 9.66 2.05
CA VAL A 184 16.31 9.03 0.82
C VAL A 184 17.83 9.11 0.73
N ASP A 185 18.47 7.98 0.47
CA ASP A 185 19.91 7.91 0.26
C ASP A 185 20.27 8.69 -1.02
N PRO A 186 21.03 9.80 -0.92
CA PRO A 186 21.38 10.62 -2.08
C PRO A 186 22.33 9.90 -3.05
N ALA A 187 22.98 8.81 -2.65
CA ALA A 187 23.86 8.03 -3.52
C ALA A 187 23.07 7.01 -4.36
N THR A 188 22.12 6.30 -3.76
CA THR A 188 21.42 5.19 -4.43
C THR A 188 19.98 5.53 -4.83
N GLY A 189 19.28 6.37 -4.06
CA GLY A 189 17.83 6.55 -4.16
C GLY A 189 17.03 5.57 -3.28
N PHE A 190 17.71 4.80 -2.44
CA PHE A 190 17.09 3.89 -1.46
C PHE A 190 16.45 4.68 -0.32
N VAL A 191 15.28 4.23 0.15
CA VAL A 191 14.49 4.92 1.18
C VAL A 191 14.68 4.24 2.54
N TRP A 192 15.15 4.99 3.53
CA TRP A 192 15.29 4.54 4.92
C TRP A 192 13.95 4.61 5.67
N ASP A 193 13.79 3.81 6.72
CA ASP A 193 12.53 3.70 7.45
C ASP A 193 12.15 5.01 8.17
N GLY A 194 13.04 5.52 9.01
CA GLY A 194 12.76 6.72 9.77
C GLY A 194 13.97 7.26 10.52
N MET A 195 13.74 8.36 11.22
CA MET A 195 14.78 9.07 11.97
C MET A 195 14.29 9.55 13.32
N ASN A 196 15.21 9.56 14.29
CA ASN A 196 15.00 10.03 15.65
C ASN A 196 14.01 9.18 16.47
N ARG A 197 13.90 7.88 16.17
CA ARG A 197 13.04 6.93 16.90
C ARG A 197 13.42 6.80 18.38
N THR A 198 14.71 6.82 18.68
CA THR A 198 15.28 6.73 20.04
C THR A 198 15.57 8.09 20.68
N GLY A 199 15.26 9.20 19.99
CA GLY A 199 15.52 10.56 20.47
C GLY A 199 16.97 11.05 20.30
N ASP A 200 17.80 10.33 19.54
CA ASP A 200 19.22 10.66 19.30
C ASP A 200 19.50 11.30 17.92
N GLY A 201 18.46 11.56 17.14
CA GLY A 201 18.56 12.12 15.78
C GLY A 201 19.07 11.15 14.71
N SER A 202 19.34 9.88 15.05
CA SER A 202 19.85 8.88 14.10
C SER A 202 18.81 8.44 13.08
N ILE A 203 19.27 7.88 11.95
CA ILE A 203 18.42 7.28 10.92
C ILE A 203 18.52 5.75 11.03
N ASP A 204 17.38 5.07 11.02
CA ASP A 204 17.28 3.60 11.06
C ASP A 204 17.63 2.98 9.68
N LYS A 205 18.90 3.00 9.30
CA LYS A 205 19.36 2.54 7.96
C LYS A 205 19.34 1.03 7.76
N ASP A 206 19.36 0.27 8.86
CA ASP A 206 19.30 -1.21 8.82
C ASP A 206 17.88 -1.72 8.59
N TRP A 207 16.87 -0.85 8.75
CA TRP A 207 15.46 -1.17 8.53
C TRP A 207 15.13 -0.97 7.06
N LYS A 208 15.45 -2.00 6.28
CA LYS A 208 15.28 -2.03 4.83
C LYS A 208 13.95 -2.71 4.46
N PHE A 209 12.91 -1.92 4.25
CA PHE A 209 11.58 -2.45 3.93
C PHE A 209 11.10 -2.06 2.54
N THR A 210 10.41 -2.98 1.87
CA THR A 210 9.92 -2.80 0.51
C THR A 210 8.88 -1.69 0.39
N TYR A 211 7.96 -1.58 1.36
CA TYR A 211 6.89 -0.58 1.32
C TYR A 211 7.40 0.86 1.37
N CYS A 212 8.47 1.16 2.13
CA CYS A 212 9.12 2.48 2.16
C CYS A 212 9.53 2.92 0.75
N GLN A 213 10.05 1.97 -0.04
CA GLN A 213 10.41 2.23 -1.43
C GLN A 213 9.14 2.49 -2.26
N GLY A 214 8.14 1.61 -2.09
CA GLY A 214 6.86 1.70 -2.78
C GLY A 214 6.16 3.06 -2.61
N VAL A 215 6.05 3.55 -1.38
CA VAL A 215 5.35 4.81 -1.12
C VAL A 215 6.10 6.01 -1.65
N PHE A 216 7.43 6.01 -1.65
CA PHE A 216 8.20 7.11 -2.24
C PHE A 216 8.08 7.10 -3.78
N ILE A 217 8.11 5.92 -4.41
CA ILE A 217 7.79 5.75 -5.84
C ILE A 217 6.39 6.30 -6.13
N GLY A 218 5.40 5.92 -5.32
CA GLY A 218 4.02 6.39 -5.46
C GLY A 218 3.91 7.91 -5.35
N ALA A 219 4.58 8.52 -4.36
CA ALA A 219 4.56 9.96 -4.16
C ALA A 219 5.17 10.71 -5.35
N GLY A 220 6.30 10.23 -5.89
CA GLY A 220 6.92 10.79 -7.09
C GLY A 220 6.01 10.67 -8.32
N VAL A 221 5.36 9.52 -8.51
CA VAL A 221 4.40 9.32 -9.61
C VAL A 221 3.21 10.26 -9.51
N GLU A 222 2.59 10.42 -8.34
CA GLU A 222 1.45 11.32 -8.18
C GLU A 222 1.85 12.79 -8.34
N LEU A 223 3.01 13.21 -7.81
CA LEU A 223 3.51 14.57 -8.01
C LEU A 223 3.85 14.86 -9.47
N TRP A 224 4.44 13.91 -10.19
CA TRP A 224 4.64 14.02 -11.63
C TRP A 224 3.30 14.18 -12.37
N ARG A 225 2.28 13.39 -12.04
CA ARG A 225 0.95 13.47 -12.68
C ARG A 225 0.31 14.83 -12.53
N VAL A 226 0.45 15.48 -11.37
CA VAL A 226 -0.21 16.77 -11.09
C VAL A 226 0.62 18.00 -11.47
N SER A 227 1.94 17.87 -11.62
CA SER A 227 2.85 18.98 -11.92
C SER A 227 3.45 18.95 -13.33
N GLY A 228 3.60 17.76 -13.93
CA GLY A 228 4.37 17.54 -15.16
C GLY A 228 5.89 17.60 -14.98
N GLU A 229 6.41 17.77 -13.76
CA GLU A 229 7.84 17.88 -13.51
C GLU A 229 8.53 16.51 -13.56
N LEU A 230 9.39 16.32 -14.57
CA LEU A 230 10.07 15.05 -14.81
C LEU A 230 10.98 14.60 -13.67
N GLY A 231 11.45 15.53 -12.82
CA GLY A 231 12.30 15.20 -11.67
C GLY A 231 11.67 14.16 -10.74
N PHE A 232 10.37 14.28 -10.46
CA PHE A 232 9.66 13.32 -9.61
C PHE A 232 9.59 11.91 -10.22
N LEU A 233 9.45 11.80 -11.54
CA LEU A 233 9.44 10.52 -12.23
C LEU A 233 10.85 9.89 -12.29
N VAL A 234 11.88 10.71 -12.46
CA VAL A 234 13.29 10.28 -12.40
C VAL A 234 13.61 9.73 -11.01
N ASP A 235 13.20 10.42 -9.95
CA ASP A 235 13.37 9.96 -8.57
C ASP A 235 12.65 8.62 -8.34
N ALA A 236 11.39 8.50 -8.79
CA ALA A 236 10.61 7.28 -8.65
C ALA A 236 11.27 6.08 -9.37
N LEU A 237 11.76 6.26 -10.60
CA LEU A 237 12.47 5.20 -11.33
C LEU A 237 13.78 4.81 -10.61
N ARG A 238 14.56 5.80 -10.16
CA ARG A 238 15.79 5.58 -9.42
C ARG A 238 15.55 4.79 -8.12
N THR A 239 14.49 5.11 -7.38
CA THR A 239 14.12 4.35 -6.18
C THR A 239 13.68 2.93 -6.51
N ALA A 240 12.96 2.71 -7.61
CA ALA A 240 12.59 1.37 -8.06
C ALA A 240 13.84 0.52 -8.42
N GLU A 241 14.83 1.12 -9.08
CA GLU A 241 16.13 0.50 -9.37
C GLU A 241 16.90 0.15 -8.08
N ALA A 242 16.97 1.07 -7.14
CA ALA A 242 17.62 0.86 -5.84
C ALA A 242 16.93 -0.26 -5.03
N ALA A 243 15.59 -0.27 -5.01
CA ALA A 243 14.81 -1.30 -4.34
C ALA A 243 15.09 -2.68 -4.92
N LYS A 244 15.12 -2.82 -6.24
CA LYS A 244 15.47 -4.08 -6.90
C LYS A 244 16.89 -4.51 -6.55
N ALA A 245 17.86 -3.60 -6.61
CA ALA A 245 19.27 -3.92 -6.37
C ALA A 245 19.56 -4.33 -4.92
N GLU A 246 18.87 -3.73 -3.95
CA GLU A 246 19.15 -3.93 -2.52
C GLU A 246 18.27 -5.00 -1.86
N LEU A 247 17.05 -5.24 -2.36
CA LEU A 247 16.06 -6.09 -1.69
C LEU A 247 15.75 -7.39 -2.43
N ALA A 248 15.77 -7.39 -3.76
CA ALA A 248 15.43 -8.59 -4.51
C ALA A 248 16.58 -9.61 -4.45
N ALA A 249 16.25 -10.89 -4.41
CA ALA A 249 17.22 -11.96 -4.59
C ALA A 249 17.77 -11.97 -6.03
N ASP A 250 18.81 -12.78 -6.28
CA ASP A 250 19.46 -12.90 -7.59
C ASP A 250 18.49 -13.30 -8.71
N ASP A 251 17.42 -14.03 -8.38
CA ASP A 251 16.35 -14.45 -9.29
C ASP A 251 15.24 -13.38 -9.47
N GLY A 252 15.36 -12.23 -8.80
CA GLY A 252 14.42 -11.12 -8.88
C GLY A 252 13.20 -11.23 -7.95
N VAL A 253 13.12 -12.26 -7.11
CA VAL A 253 12.04 -12.42 -6.12
C VAL A 253 12.25 -11.46 -4.96
N LEU A 254 11.17 -10.80 -4.55
CA LEU A 254 11.15 -9.89 -3.40
C LEU A 254 11.30 -10.66 -2.06
N PRO A 255 11.92 -10.07 -1.04
CA PRO A 255 12.37 -10.78 0.15
C PRO A 255 11.21 -11.24 1.05
N ASP A 256 11.41 -12.30 1.83
CA ASP A 256 10.53 -12.59 2.97
C ASP A 256 10.76 -11.55 4.08
N GLU A 257 9.75 -10.74 4.36
CA GLU A 257 9.77 -9.67 5.38
C GLU A 257 9.02 -10.08 6.66
N GLY A 258 8.70 -11.37 6.79
CA GLY A 258 8.01 -11.94 7.94
C GLY A 258 6.49 -11.76 7.93
N SER A 259 5.86 -12.26 8.99
CA SER A 259 4.41 -12.17 9.22
C SER A 259 4.03 -10.88 9.95
N GLY A 260 2.77 -10.76 10.40
CA GLY A 260 2.29 -9.53 11.02
C GLY A 260 2.32 -8.38 10.02
N ASP A 261 2.81 -7.22 10.45
CA ASP A 261 2.83 -6.02 9.61
C ASP A 261 3.72 -6.19 8.37
N GLY A 262 4.85 -6.90 8.50
CA GLY A 262 5.76 -7.19 7.40
C GLY A 262 5.12 -7.93 6.22
N GLY A 263 4.04 -8.66 6.49
CA GLY A 263 3.27 -9.37 5.46
C GLY A 263 2.67 -8.45 4.40
N LEU A 264 2.41 -7.18 4.71
CA LEU A 264 1.82 -6.20 3.79
C LEU A 264 2.85 -5.46 2.94
N PHE A 265 4.13 -5.48 3.32
CA PHE A 265 5.11 -4.53 2.81
C PHE A 265 5.34 -4.69 1.31
N LYS A 266 5.58 -5.91 0.84
CA LYS A 266 5.73 -6.20 -0.60
C LYS A 266 4.50 -5.83 -1.41
N GLY A 267 3.31 -6.05 -0.84
CA GLY A 267 2.03 -5.69 -1.47
C GLY A 267 1.93 -4.20 -1.80
N ILE A 268 2.46 -3.35 -0.92
CA ILE A 268 2.49 -1.91 -1.12
C ILE A 268 3.51 -1.53 -2.20
N LEU A 269 4.70 -2.14 -2.19
CA LEU A 269 5.70 -1.94 -3.23
C LEU A 269 5.14 -2.26 -4.62
N VAL A 270 4.54 -3.44 -4.79
CA VAL A 270 4.04 -3.87 -6.11
C VAL A 270 2.87 -3.01 -6.61
N ARG A 271 2.04 -2.45 -5.71
CA ARG A 271 1.03 -1.45 -6.10
C ARG A 271 1.69 -0.26 -6.79
N TYR A 272 2.70 0.33 -6.18
CA TYR A 272 3.29 1.56 -6.69
C TYR A 272 4.31 1.33 -7.81
N LEU A 273 4.93 0.15 -7.90
CA LEU A 273 5.65 -0.27 -9.11
C LEU A 273 4.70 -0.38 -10.31
N ALA A 274 3.47 -0.87 -10.11
CA ALA A 274 2.47 -0.89 -11.17
C ALA A 274 2.06 0.53 -11.57
N GLU A 275 1.83 1.44 -10.60
CA GLU A 275 1.57 2.86 -10.91
C GLU A 275 2.71 3.52 -11.69
N LEU A 276 3.97 3.24 -11.31
CA LEU A 276 5.16 3.69 -12.01
C LEU A 276 5.20 3.16 -13.45
N SER A 277 4.90 1.87 -13.66
CA SER A 277 4.88 1.27 -15.00
C SER A 277 3.88 1.96 -15.95
N LEU A 278 2.82 2.56 -15.42
CA LEU A 278 1.82 3.29 -16.20
C LEU A 278 2.21 4.75 -16.48
N ALA A 279 3.31 5.25 -15.89
CA ALA A 279 3.74 6.64 -16.03
C ALA A 279 4.55 6.90 -17.30
N SER A 280 5.38 5.94 -17.74
CA SER A 280 6.16 6.06 -18.98
C SER A 280 6.59 4.69 -19.54
N GLU A 281 6.96 4.64 -20.82
CA GLU A 281 7.48 3.41 -21.43
C GLU A 281 8.79 2.93 -20.78
N GLU A 282 9.65 3.85 -20.36
CA GLU A 282 10.90 3.51 -19.67
C GLU A 282 10.62 2.86 -18.32
N ALA A 283 9.71 3.46 -17.55
CA ALA A 283 9.26 2.90 -16.29
C ALA A 283 8.58 1.53 -16.48
N ALA A 284 7.77 1.37 -17.53
CA ALA A 284 7.16 0.08 -17.89
C ALA A 284 8.22 -1.00 -18.17
N ARG A 285 9.24 -0.68 -18.99
CA ARG A 285 10.33 -1.60 -19.33
C ARG A 285 11.09 -2.10 -18.11
N PHE A 286 11.15 -1.31 -17.05
CA PHE A 286 11.79 -1.70 -15.79
C PHE A 286 10.84 -2.46 -14.86
N ALA A 287 9.68 -1.89 -14.54
CA ALA A 287 8.82 -2.35 -13.46
C ALA A 287 7.99 -3.60 -13.83
N VAL A 288 7.54 -3.72 -15.08
CA VAL A 288 6.67 -4.84 -15.50
C VAL A 288 7.39 -6.20 -15.39
N PRO A 289 8.64 -6.36 -15.86
CA PRO A 289 9.36 -7.63 -15.67
C PRO A 289 9.51 -8.04 -14.20
N MET A 290 9.76 -7.07 -13.32
CA MET A 290 9.88 -7.33 -11.88
C MET A 290 8.55 -7.83 -11.28
N LEU A 291 7.42 -7.21 -11.66
CA LEU A 291 6.09 -7.65 -11.26
C LEU A 291 5.75 -9.03 -11.80
N ALA A 292 6.08 -9.31 -13.07
CA ALA A 292 5.78 -10.57 -13.74
C ALA A 292 6.54 -11.77 -13.13
N VAL A 293 7.82 -11.59 -12.79
CA VAL A 293 8.63 -12.61 -12.08
C VAL A 293 7.98 -12.96 -10.75
N ASN A 294 7.70 -11.95 -9.93
CA ASN A 294 7.13 -12.15 -8.61
C ASN A 294 5.72 -12.78 -8.67
N ALA A 295 4.89 -12.35 -9.64
CA ALA A 295 3.55 -12.88 -9.80
C ALA A 295 3.54 -14.34 -10.30
N GLY A 296 4.51 -14.69 -11.16
CA GLY A 296 4.71 -16.06 -11.60
C GLY A 296 5.08 -16.97 -10.43
N VAL A 297 6.10 -16.57 -9.66
CA VAL A 297 6.57 -17.32 -8.48
C VAL A 297 5.47 -17.48 -7.44
N LEU A 298 4.76 -16.40 -7.09
CA LEU A 298 3.61 -16.43 -6.20
C LEU A 298 2.53 -17.43 -6.66
N TRP A 299 2.20 -17.42 -7.95
CA TRP A 299 1.10 -18.22 -8.48
C TRP A 299 1.44 -19.71 -8.61
N ASP A 300 2.66 -19.99 -9.08
CA ASP A 300 3.09 -21.35 -9.44
C ASP A 300 3.64 -22.12 -8.24
N ALA A 301 4.28 -21.42 -7.27
CA ALA A 301 4.92 -22.04 -6.10
C ALA A 301 4.39 -21.51 -4.76
N GLY A 302 4.11 -20.21 -4.66
CA GLY A 302 3.72 -19.51 -3.41
C GLY A 302 2.28 -19.73 -2.92
N ARG A 303 1.48 -20.48 -3.68
CA ARG A 303 0.04 -20.60 -3.49
C ARG A 303 -0.35 -21.92 -2.84
N SER A 304 -1.20 -21.88 -1.81
CA SER A 304 -1.87 -23.08 -1.29
C SER A 304 -3.02 -23.56 -2.21
N ALA A 305 -3.50 -24.79 -1.98
CA ALA A 305 -4.68 -25.30 -2.68
C ALA A 305 -5.94 -24.41 -2.49
N ALA A 306 -6.02 -23.67 -1.38
CA ALA A 306 -7.10 -22.73 -1.07
C ALA A 306 -6.85 -21.31 -1.62
N CYS A 307 -5.82 -21.12 -2.45
CA CYS A 307 -5.41 -19.81 -2.96
C CYS A 307 -5.01 -18.82 -1.83
N LEU A 308 -4.36 -19.35 -0.80
CA LEU A 308 -3.73 -18.55 0.26
C LEU A 308 -2.25 -18.30 -0.05
N PHE A 309 -1.74 -17.16 0.40
CA PHE A 309 -0.37 -16.70 0.16
C PHE A 309 0.39 -16.41 1.46
N GLY A 310 1.64 -16.88 1.52
CA GLY A 310 2.53 -16.70 2.66
C GLY A 310 3.42 -15.46 2.58
N THR A 311 4.36 -15.39 3.52
CA THR A 311 5.36 -14.32 3.61
C THR A 311 6.44 -14.46 2.54
N ASP A 312 6.83 -15.71 2.23
CA ASP A 312 7.71 -16.11 1.14
C ASP A 312 6.88 -16.56 -0.07
N TRP A 313 6.99 -15.83 -1.18
CA TRP A 313 6.24 -16.11 -2.40
C TRP A 313 6.75 -17.33 -3.17
N SER A 314 7.89 -17.91 -2.79
CA SER A 314 8.45 -19.10 -3.44
C SER A 314 7.92 -20.43 -2.87
N GLN A 315 7.11 -20.39 -1.80
CA GLN A 315 6.58 -21.59 -1.15
C GLN A 315 5.14 -21.40 -0.67
N ALA A 316 4.35 -22.47 -0.74
CA ALA A 316 2.99 -22.46 -0.22
C ALA A 316 2.98 -22.19 1.30
N PRO A 317 2.03 -21.39 1.82
CA PRO A 317 1.99 -21.05 3.24
C PRO A 317 1.60 -22.24 4.12
N ALA A 318 2.03 -22.17 5.38
CA ALA A 318 1.48 -22.96 6.48
C ALA A 318 0.45 -22.14 7.27
N ASP A 319 -0.52 -22.83 7.87
CA ASP A 319 -1.49 -22.19 8.76
C ASP A 319 -0.85 -21.82 10.12
N PRO A 320 -1.28 -20.73 10.77
CA PRO A 320 -2.24 -19.74 10.28
C PRO A 320 -1.62 -18.76 9.28
N VAL A 321 -2.44 -18.24 8.36
CA VAL A 321 -2.04 -17.23 7.37
C VAL A 321 -2.65 -15.87 7.74
N SER A 322 -1.79 -14.88 8.00
CA SER A 322 -2.23 -13.52 8.33
C SER A 322 -2.90 -12.83 7.14
N LEU A 323 -3.88 -11.98 7.43
CA LEU A 323 -4.56 -11.17 6.43
C LEU A 323 -3.57 -10.30 5.66
N SER A 324 -2.57 -9.75 6.35
CA SER A 324 -1.54 -8.90 5.73
C SER A 324 -0.80 -9.60 4.58
N THR A 325 -0.39 -10.86 4.76
CA THR A 325 0.31 -11.65 3.72
C THR A 325 -0.62 -11.96 2.55
N GLN A 326 -1.87 -12.31 2.84
CA GLN A 326 -2.88 -12.56 1.81
C GLN A 326 -3.12 -11.30 0.96
N LEU A 327 -3.29 -10.15 1.61
CA LEU A 327 -3.52 -8.87 0.93
C LEU A 327 -2.36 -8.51 -0.01
N SER A 328 -1.11 -8.82 0.35
CA SER A 328 0.03 -8.61 -0.55
C SER A 328 -0.06 -9.43 -1.83
N GLY A 329 -0.43 -10.71 -1.73
CA GLY A 329 -0.63 -11.56 -2.90
C GLY A 329 -1.80 -11.09 -3.77
N VAL A 330 -2.93 -10.70 -3.14
CA VAL A 330 -4.09 -10.15 -3.85
C VAL A 330 -3.72 -8.87 -4.60
N LYS A 331 -2.99 -7.94 -3.98
CA LYS A 331 -2.52 -6.69 -4.63
C LYS A 331 -1.69 -7.00 -5.89
N LEU A 332 -0.74 -7.94 -5.80
CA LEU A 332 0.11 -8.30 -6.94
C LEU A 332 -0.73 -8.80 -8.11
N LEU A 333 -1.62 -9.76 -7.87
CA LEU A 333 -2.44 -10.35 -8.93
C LEU A 333 -3.44 -9.34 -9.52
N GLU A 334 -4.03 -8.48 -8.69
CA GLU A 334 -4.88 -7.38 -9.15
C GLU A 334 -4.13 -6.35 -10.01
N ARG A 335 -2.84 -6.11 -9.76
CA ARG A 335 -2.02 -5.24 -10.61
C ARG A 335 -1.61 -5.92 -11.90
N MET A 336 -1.26 -7.20 -11.87
CA MET A 336 -0.99 -7.95 -13.09
C MET A 336 -2.21 -8.01 -14.01
N ALA A 337 -3.41 -8.16 -13.47
CA ALA A 337 -4.65 -8.13 -14.27
C ALA A 337 -4.87 -6.79 -14.98
N VAL A 338 -4.51 -5.66 -14.34
CA VAL A 338 -4.58 -4.34 -14.99
C VAL A 338 -3.52 -4.21 -16.09
N LEU A 339 -2.29 -4.65 -15.83
CA LEU A 339 -1.21 -4.60 -16.82
C LEU A 339 -1.49 -5.51 -18.02
N GLU A 340 -2.06 -6.70 -17.80
CA GLU A 340 -2.53 -7.60 -18.86
C GLU A 340 -3.59 -6.91 -19.73
N LYS A 341 -4.62 -6.31 -19.12
CA LYS A 341 -5.70 -5.60 -19.83
C LYS A 341 -5.19 -4.45 -20.69
N LEU A 342 -4.12 -3.78 -20.24
CA LEU A 342 -3.50 -2.65 -20.95
C LEU A 342 -2.41 -3.08 -21.95
N GLY A 343 -2.13 -4.38 -22.09
CA GLY A 343 -1.15 -4.91 -23.03
C GLY A 343 0.31 -4.78 -22.58
N PHE A 344 0.55 -4.51 -21.30
CA PHE A 344 1.90 -4.45 -20.73
C PHE A 344 2.43 -5.82 -20.29
N ALA A 345 1.54 -6.75 -19.92
CA ALA A 345 1.92 -8.09 -19.45
C ALA A 345 1.22 -9.18 -20.27
N ASP A 346 1.91 -10.32 -20.45
CA ASP A 346 1.36 -11.51 -21.09
C ASP A 346 1.09 -12.61 -20.04
N HIS A 347 0.08 -13.44 -20.29
CA HIS A 347 -0.32 -14.59 -19.47
C HIS A 347 0.58 -15.81 -19.63
N GLU A 348 1.35 -15.90 -20.73
CA GLU A 348 2.20 -17.07 -21.02
C GLU A 348 3.55 -17.07 -20.28
N ASN A 349 3.97 -15.98 -19.63
CA ASN A 349 5.13 -15.89 -18.74
C ASN A 349 6.35 -16.71 -19.22
N LYS A 350 6.68 -16.64 -20.51
CA LYS A 350 7.96 -17.15 -21.00
C LYS A 350 8.99 -16.04 -20.83
N PRO A 351 10.12 -16.32 -20.14
CA PRO A 351 11.20 -15.36 -20.00
C PRO A 351 11.74 -14.90 -21.36
#